data_AF-A0A7S2NGG3-F1
#
_entry.id   AF-A0A7S2NGG3-F1
#
_cell.length_a   1.000
_cell.length_b   1.000
_cell.length_c   1.000
_cell.angle_alpha   90.00
_cell.angle_beta   90.00
_cell.angle_gamma   90.00
#
_symmetry.space_group_name_H-M   'P 1'
#
loop_
_entity.id
_entity.type
_entity.pdbx_description
1 polymer ?
#
loop_
_entity_poly.entity_id
_entity_poly.type
_entity_poly.pdbx_seq_one_letter_code
_entity_poly.pdbx_strand_id
1 'polypeptide(L)'
;MAVVFVKPHAETPPALAMVPEFLQDRGLKILRNGSLDASEIDRAGIIDAHYAAIARVGMTRDMSSLGLSAEAASKFEAGYSLRLEDAMAGGQLHTAVTALEALDV
;
A
#
# COMPACT_ATOMS: atom_id res chain seq x y z
N MET A 1 1.00 -2.08 9.75
CA MET A 1 0.25 -0.81 9.87
C MET A 1 -0.75 -0.77 8.74
N ALA A 2 -2.02 -0.49 9.03
CA ALA A 2 -3.08 -0.45 8.01
C ALA A 2 -3.72 0.95 7.98
N VAL A 3 -4.28 1.30 6.84
CA VAL A 3 -5.09 2.51 6.66
C VAL A 3 -6.52 2.07 6.36
N VAL A 4 -7.48 2.64 7.09
CA VAL A 4 -8.92 2.40 6.91
C VAL A 4 -9.56 3.75 6.63
N PHE A 5 -10.42 3.83 5.61
CA PHE A 5 -11.20 5.03 5.31
C PHE A 5 -12.67 4.66 5.09
N VAL A 6 -13.57 5.51 5.56
CA VAL A 6 -15.00 5.43 5.25
C VAL A 6 -15.22 6.12 3.91
N LYS A 7 -15.83 5.42 2.95
CA LYS A 7 -16.09 5.99 1.62
C LYS A 7 -17.16 7.09 1.71
N PRO A 8 -17.16 8.09 0.81
CA PRO A 8 -18.13 9.20 0.85
C PRO A 8 -19.60 8.76 0.95
N HIS A 9 -20.01 7.73 0.22
CA HIS A 9 -21.39 7.22 0.28
C HIS A 9 -21.75 6.51 1.59
N ALA A 10 -20.77 6.18 2.43
CA ALA A 10 -20.93 5.55 3.73
C ALA A 10 -20.67 6.54 4.88
N GLU A 11 -20.40 7.82 4.59
CA GLU A 11 -20.11 8.87 5.57
C GLU A 11 -21.39 9.28 6.32
N THR A 12 -21.85 8.41 7.20
CA THR A 12 -22.98 8.66 8.09
C THR A 12 -22.51 8.66 9.53
N PRO A 13 -23.12 9.44 10.44
CA PRO A 13 -22.74 9.44 11.85
C PRO A 13 -22.67 8.04 12.47
N PRO A 14 -23.61 7.10 12.21
CA PRO A 14 -23.51 5.73 12.71
C PRO A 14 -22.30 4.96 12.15
N ALA A 15 -21.99 5.09 10.86
CA ALA A 15 -20.85 4.39 10.26
C ALA A 15 -19.52 4.93 10.79
N LEU A 16 -19.41 6.25 10.98
CA LEU A 16 -18.22 6.90 11.54
C LEU A 16 -17.97 6.51 13.00
N ALA A 17 -19.02 6.25 13.78
CA ALA A 17 -18.90 5.72 15.14
C ALA A 17 -18.57 4.21 15.17
N MET A 18 -19.22 3.43 14.31
CA MET A 18 -19.06 1.98 14.29
C MET A 18 -17.64 1.52 13.96
N VAL A 19 -16.96 2.16 13.00
CA VAL A 19 -15.62 1.72 12.56
C VAL A 19 -14.58 1.75 13.68
N PRO A 20 -14.37 2.88 14.40
CA PRO A 20 -13.40 2.90 15.50
C PRO A 20 -13.77 1.94 16.64
N GLU A 21 -15.05 1.89 17.03
CA GLU A 21 -15.55 0.97 18.06
C GLU A 21 -15.24 -0.49 17.69
N PHE A 22 -15.61 -0.90 16.48
CA PHE A 22 -15.40 -2.26 15.98
C PHE A 22 -13.92 -2.68 16.00
N LEU A 23 -13.01 -1.77 15.63
CA LEU A 23 -11.57 -2.02 15.62
C LEU A 23 -11.02 -2.12 17.05
N GLN A 24 -11.40 -1.20 17.94
CA GLN A 24 -10.95 -1.16 19.33
C GLN A 24 -11.45 -2.37 20.12
N ASP A 25 -12.69 -2.79 19.92
CA ASP A 25 -13.27 -4.01 20.54
C ASP A 25 -12.52 -5.28 20.16
N ARG A 26 -11.80 -5.27 19.03
CA ARG A 26 -10.94 -6.37 18.56
C ARG A 26 -9.48 -6.21 18.99
N GLY A 27 -9.21 -5.29 19.91
CA GLY A 27 -7.87 -5.03 20.43
C GLY A 27 -6.96 -4.25 19.48
N LEU A 28 -7.50 -3.63 18.43
CA LEU A 28 -6.70 -2.81 17.52
C LEU A 28 -6.57 -1.38 18.07
N LYS A 29 -5.35 -0.85 18.03
CA LYS A 29 -5.05 0.53 18.45
C LYS A 29 -5.16 1.48 17.26
N ILE A 30 -5.99 2.51 17.40
CA ILE A 30 -6.04 3.63 16.45
C ILE A 30 -4.89 4.58 16.77
N LEU A 31 -3.93 4.69 15.84
CA LEU A 31 -2.76 5.57 16.01
C LEU A 31 -3.06 7.01 15.59
N ARG A 32 -3.94 7.20 14.60
CA ARG A 32 -4.35 8.51 14.07
C ARG A 32 -5.73 8.38 13.44
N ASN A 33 -6.54 9.42 13.57
CA ASN A 33 -7.80 9.59 12.85
C ASN A 33 -7.84 10.98 12.20
N GLY A 34 -8.74 11.18 11.24
CA GLY A 34 -8.95 12.46 10.57
C GLY A 34 -9.96 12.36 9.42
N SER A 35 -10.27 13.51 8.83
CA SER A 35 -11.12 13.67 7.66
C SER A 35 -10.35 14.39 6.55
N LEU A 36 -10.68 14.08 5.29
CA LEU A 36 -10.21 14.81 4.12
C LEU A 36 -11.43 15.18 3.30
N ASP A 37 -11.57 16.45 2.97
CA ASP A 37 -12.67 16.89 2.10
C ASP A 37 -12.34 16.65 0.61
N ALA A 38 -13.38 16.65 -0.21
CA ALA A 38 -13.24 16.40 -1.65
C ALA A 38 -12.36 17.44 -2.35
N SER A 39 -12.36 18.69 -1.89
CA SER A 39 -11.57 19.77 -2.49
C SER A 39 -10.08 19.64 -2.19
N GLU A 40 -9.73 19.13 -1.01
CA GLU A 40 -8.36 18.77 -0.66
C GLU A 40 -7.88 17.57 -1.47
N ILE A 41 -8.72 16.54 -1.58
CA ILE A 41 -8.40 15.33 -2.36
C ILE A 41 -8.10 15.68 -3.82
N ASP A 42 -8.98 16.48 -4.44
CA ASP A 42 -8.86 16.91 -5.83
C ASP A 42 -7.62 17.79 -6.03
N ARG A 43 -7.47 18.86 -5.23
CA ARG A 43 -6.34 19.79 -5.32
C ARG A 43 -4.98 19.09 -5.14
N ALA A 44 -4.89 18.11 -4.26
CA ALA A 44 -3.66 17.39 -3.99
C ALA A 44 -3.51 16.10 -4.85
N GLY A 45 -4.49 15.78 -5.70
CA GLY A 45 -4.47 14.57 -6.55
C GLY A 45 -4.31 13.28 -5.75
N ILE A 46 -4.82 13.22 -4.51
CA ILE A 46 -4.51 12.13 -3.56
C ILE A 46 -4.98 10.78 -4.10
N ILE A 47 -6.20 10.74 -4.66
CA ILE A 47 -6.80 9.51 -5.18
C ILE A 47 -6.10 9.07 -6.47
N ASP A 48 -5.83 10.01 -7.37
CA ASP A 48 -5.12 9.71 -8.63
C ASP A 48 -3.71 9.20 -8.36
N ALA A 49 -2.98 9.85 -7.45
CA ALA A 49 -1.65 9.41 -7.03
C ALA A 49 -1.70 8.01 -6.40
N HIS A 50 -2.69 7.74 -5.56
CA HIS A 50 -2.86 6.43 -4.92
C HIS A 50 -3.11 5.32 -5.95
N TYR A 51 -4.07 5.48 -6.85
CA TYR A 51 -4.39 4.46 -7.85
C TYR A 51 -3.31 4.35 -8.93
N ALA A 52 -2.66 5.45 -9.32
CA ALA A 52 -1.51 5.41 -10.23
C ALA A 52 -0.33 4.64 -9.62
N ALA A 53 -0.07 4.80 -8.33
CA ALA A 53 0.97 4.02 -7.65
C ALA A 53 0.65 2.52 -7.63
N ILE A 54 -0.61 2.15 -7.33
CA ILE A 54 -1.06 0.75 -7.36
C ILE A 54 -0.91 0.18 -8.77
N ALA A 55 -1.38 0.89 -9.79
CA ALA A 55 -1.27 0.43 -11.17
C ALA A 55 0.19 0.28 -11.60
N ARG A 56 1.05 1.26 -11.31
CA ARG A 56 2.48 1.23 -11.65
C ARG A 56 3.19 0.03 -11.01
N VAL A 57 2.94 -0.22 -9.73
CA VAL A 57 3.59 -1.33 -9.00
C VAL A 57 2.98 -2.68 -9.38
N GLY A 58 1.65 -2.76 -9.49
CA GLY A 58 0.94 -4.00 -9.73
C GLY A 58 1.07 -4.52 -11.17
N MET A 59 1.24 -3.63 -12.14
CA MET A 59 1.27 -4.00 -13.57
C MET A 59 2.68 -4.06 -14.17
N THR A 60 3.72 -3.68 -13.44
CA THR A 60 5.08 -3.79 -13.98
C THR A 60 5.53 -5.25 -14.07
N ARG A 61 6.26 -5.56 -15.14
CA ARG A 61 6.99 -6.83 -15.30
C ARG A 61 8.45 -6.69 -14.86
N ASP A 62 8.98 -5.47 -14.93
CA ASP A 62 10.35 -5.15 -14.60
C ASP A 62 10.43 -4.52 -13.22
N MET A 63 11.09 -5.20 -12.29
CA MET A 63 11.29 -4.70 -10.92
C MET A 63 12.23 -3.49 -10.89
N SER A 64 13.20 -3.42 -11.80
CA SER A 64 14.16 -2.32 -11.85
C SER A 64 13.51 -1.00 -12.25
N SER A 65 12.39 -1.06 -12.98
CA SER A 65 11.61 0.12 -13.40
C SER A 65 10.89 0.82 -12.24
N LEU A 66 10.82 0.20 -11.05
CA LEU A 66 10.13 0.78 -9.90
C LEU A 66 10.93 1.88 -9.19
N GLY A 67 12.23 2.04 -9.52
CA GLY A 67 13.06 3.09 -8.96
C GLY A 67 13.09 3.09 -7.43
N LEU A 68 13.26 1.91 -6.83
CA LEU A 68 13.26 1.74 -5.38
C LEU A 68 14.36 2.58 -4.73
N SER A 69 14.03 3.29 -3.65
CA SER A 69 14.98 4.16 -2.96
C SER A 69 16.00 3.34 -2.15
N ALA A 70 17.14 3.96 -1.82
CA ALA A 70 18.12 3.37 -0.92
C ALA A 70 17.52 3.00 0.45
N GLU A 71 16.56 3.79 0.96
CA GLU A 71 15.85 3.48 2.19
C GLU A 71 15.00 2.19 2.06
N ALA A 72 14.34 1.99 0.91
CA ALA A 72 13.60 0.76 0.65
C ALA A 72 14.54 -0.46 0.58
N ALA A 73 15.72 -0.31 -0.05
CA ALA A 73 16.73 -1.36 -0.09
C ALA A 73 17.25 -1.71 1.32
N SER A 74 17.55 -0.71 2.17
CA SER A 74 17.95 -0.94 3.57
C SER A 74 16.88 -1.66 4.38
N LYS A 75 15.60 -1.29 4.21
CA LYS A 75 14.49 -1.97 4.89
C LYS A 75 14.33 -3.40 4.42
N PHE A 76 14.50 -3.66 3.12
CA PHE A 76 14.49 -5.00 2.56
C PHE A 76 15.60 -5.85 3.17
N GLU A 77 16.83 -5.36 3.19
CA GLU A 77 17.98 -6.07 3.77
C GLU A 77 17.78 -6.35 5.26
N ALA A 78 17.30 -5.38 6.03
CA ALA A 78 17.00 -5.59 7.46
C ALA A 78 15.91 -6.64 7.70
N GLY A 79 14.91 -6.73 6.80
CA GLY A 79 13.79 -7.66 6.94
C GLY A 79 14.11 -9.09 6.47
N TYR A 80 14.89 -9.22 5.39
CA TYR A 80 15.16 -10.50 4.73
C TYR A 80 16.59 -11.01 4.91
N SER A 81 17.48 -10.21 5.53
CA SER A 81 18.92 -10.49 5.66
C SER A 81 19.57 -10.80 4.30
N LEU A 82 19.12 -10.12 3.26
CA LEU A 82 19.55 -10.29 1.87
C LEU A 82 19.53 -8.92 1.17
N ARG A 83 20.61 -8.58 0.47
CA ARG A 83 20.64 -7.33 -0.31
C ARG A 83 19.63 -7.39 -1.44
N LEU A 84 18.95 -6.27 -1.68
CA LEU A 84 17.93 -6.18 -2.71
C LEU A 84 18.48 -6.51 -4.10
N GLU A 85 19.69 -6.03 -4.40
CA GLU A 85 20.37 -6.26 -5.68
C GLU A 85 20.72 -7.73 -5.89
N ASP A 86 21.15 -8.43 -4.84
CA ASP A 86 21.46 -9.85 -4.91
C ASP A 86 20.19 -10.68 -5.12
N ALA A 87 19.11 -10.33 -4.43
CA ALA A 87 17.80 -10.97 -4.60
C ALA A 87 17.25 -10.77 -6.02
N MET A 88 17.44 -9.57 -6.59
CA MET A 88 17.08 -9.28 -7.98
C MET A 88 17.93 -10.09 -8.96
N ALA A 89 19.26 -10.10 -8.79
CA ALA A 89 20.18 -10.83 -9.65
C ALA A 89 19.99 -12.36 -9.56
N GLY A 90 19.61 -12.87 -8.38
CA GLY A 90 19.32 -14.28 -8.14
C GLY A 90 17.96 -14.76 -8.62
N GLY A 91 17.11 -13.89 -9.19
CA GLY A 91 15.77 -14.25 -9.65
C GLY A 91 14.79 -14.61 -8.53
N GLN A 92 15.05 -14.15 -7.30
CA GLN A 92 14.24 -14.47 -6.12
C GLN A 92 13.07 -13.50 -5.92
N LEU A 93 13.00 -12.44 -6.73
CA LEU A 93 12.00 -11.40 -6.66
C LEU A 93 11.07 -11.45 -7.86
N HIS A 94 9.77 -11.48 -7.59
CA HIS A 94 8.73 -11.39 -8.59
C HIS A 94 7.88 -10.14 -8.36
N THR A 95 7.55 -9.46 -9.46
CA THR A 95 6.42 -8.53 -9.50
C THR A 95 5.11 -9.33 -9.40
N ALA A 96 3.98 -8.66 -9.15
CA ALA A 96 2.69 -9.35 -9.14
C ALA A 96 2.43 -10.08 -10.48
N VAL A 97 2.76 -9.47 -11.61
CA VAL A 97 2.60 -10.06 -12.94
C VAL A 97 3.47 -11.30 -13.13
N THR A 98 4.76 -11.21 -12.81
CA THR A 98 5.69 -12.34 -12.98
C THR A 98 5.45 -13.45 -11.97
N ALA A 99 4.89 -13.15 -10.80
CA ALA A 99 4.47 -14.14 -9.82
C ALA A 99 3.26 -14.94 -10.33
N LEU A 100 2.23 -14.29 -10.88
CA LEU A 100 1.07 -14.96 -11.47
C LEU A 100 1.50 -15.94 -12.58
N GLU A 101 2.41 -15.49 -13.45
CA GLU A 101 2.98 -16.33 -14.52
C GLU A 101 3.76 -17.53 -14.00
N ALA A 102 4.58 -17.34 -12.96
CA ALA A 102 5.34 -18.42 -12.33
C ALA A 102 4.43 -19.42 -11.59
N LEU A 103 3.27 -18.97 -11.12
CA LEU A 103 2.28 -19.76 -10.40
C LEU A 103 1.20 -20.38 -11.30
N ASP A 104 1.18 -20.03 -12.58
CA ASP A 104 0.19 -20.46 -13.59
C ASP A 104 -1.27 -20.14 -13.18
N VAL A 105 -1.50 -18.89 -12.71
CA VAL A 105 -2.80 -18.38 -12.23
C VAL A 105 -3.20 -17.04 -12.85
#